data_AF-A0ABC9YL21-F1
#
_entry.id   AF-A0ABC9YL21-F1
#
_cell.length_a   1.000
_cell.length_b   1.000
_cell.length_c   1.000
_cell.angle_alpha   90.00
_cell.angle_beta   90.00
_cell.angle_gamma   90.00
#
_symmetry.space_group_name_H-M   'P 1'
#
loop_
_entity.id
_entity.type
_entity.pdbx_description
1 polymer ?
#
loop_
_entity_poly.entity_id
_entity_poly.type
_entity_poly.pdbx_seq_one_letter_code
_entity_poly.pdbx_strand_id
1 'polypeptide(L)'
;MIARIPVEIAQAMLAGVLLPLCLAPVKAVPVSPAVVVPVIATWLVLQRFAPRWAVLAAFAVAAVGAGIDIAVTHRRLDVAGMVPHVEWTVPHWSWQALIGVAIPLYIVTMAAQNIPGTAVMQTFDYRVPWRAAMTVTGIGTVLGSVAGGHAINLAAISAALSAAPSAHPDPRRRWIAAFTAGCSYLVLALASGALVTLVAAAPKGVLETVAGLALIATLAGALTAALTPATHRTAAALTFLVAASGVSLLGIGAAFWALAAGLLVRWFLPPATP
;
A
#
# COMPACT_ATOMS: atom_id res chain seq x y z
N MET A 1 20.10 -8.07 13.15
CA MET A 1 20.75 -7.45 11.98
C MET A 1 19.82 -6.55 11.14
N ILE A 2 18.49 -6.74 11.12
CA ILE A 2 17.49 -5.74 10.60
C ILE A 2 17.36 -4.49 11.52
N ALA A 3 18.36 -4.25 12.38
CA ALA A 3 18.19 -3.40 13.58
C ALA A 3 18.68 -1.96 13.42
N ARG A 4 19.08 -1.47 12.24
CA ARG A 4 19.53 -0.08 12.06
C ARG A 4 19.26 0.48 10.66
N ILE A 5 18.07 0.27 10.10
CA ILE A 5 17.68 1.08 8.93
C ILE A 5 17.37 2.49 9.47
N PRO A 6 18.06 3.54 8.98
CA PRO A 6 17.84 4.90 9.45
C PRO A 6 16.44 5.39 9.08
N VAL A 7 15.86 6.19 9.96
CA VAL A 7 14.48 6.69 9.80
C VAL A 7 14.34 7.45 8.50
N GLU A 8 15.32 8.29 8.15
CA GLU A 8 15.31 9.10 6.93
C GLU A 8 15.29 8.25 5.64
N ILE A 9 15.99 7.11 5.63
CA ILE A 9 16.03 6.18 4.49
C ILE A 9 14.72 5.40 4.40
N ALA A 10 14.22 4.87 5.52
CA ALA A 10 12.95 4.15 5.53
C ALA A 10 11.75 5.03 5.16
N GLN A 11 11.73 6.29 5.62
CA GLN A 11 10.70 7.26 5.26
C GLN A 11 10.81 7.72 3.80
N ALA A 12 12.02 7.93 3.28
CA ALA A 12 12.21 8.21 1.85
C ALA A 12 11.73 7.04 0.96
N MET A 13 12.01 5.80 1.35
CA MET A 13 11.49 4.62 0.66
C MET A 13 9.96 4.61 0.68
N LEU A 14 9.35 4.81 1.85
CA LEU A 14 7.88 4.87 1.98
C LEU A 14 7.30 5.98 1.08
N ALA A 15 7.86 7.19 1.13
CA ALA A 15 7.44 8.29 0.29
C ALA A 15 7.55 7.95 -1.21
N GLY A 16 8.64 7.32 -1.63
CA GLY A 16 8.83 6.93 -3.02
C GLY A 16 7.81 5.88 -3.47
N VAL A 17 7.51 4.87 -2.64
CA VAL A 17 6.48 3.85 -2.94
C VAL A 17 5.08 4.47 -3.02
N LEU A 18 4.79 5.48 -2.19
CA LEU A 18 3.50 6.18 -2.20
C LEU A 18 3.33 7.15 -3.37
N LEU A 19 4.42 7.72 -3.91
CA LEU A 19 4.36 8.75 -4.94
C LEU A 19 3.57 8.33 -6.19
N PRO A 20 3.81 7.15 -6.82
CA PRO A 20 3.02 6.72 -7.97
C PRO A 20 1.52 6.62 -7.69
N LEU A 21 1.14 6.20 -6.47
CA LEU A 21 -0.26 6.11 -6.04
C LEU A 21 -0.86 7.52 -5.89
N CYS A 22 -0.15 8.45 -5.26
CA CYS A 22 -0.59 9.84 -5.11
C CYS A 22 -0.61 10.62 -6.44
N LEU A 23 0.11 10.16 -7.47
CA LEU A 23 0.05 10.72 -8.83
C LEU A 23 -1.15 10.21 -9.64
N ALA A 24 -1.79 9.11 -9.23
CA ALA A 24 -2.91 8.52 -9.97
C ALA A 24 -4.10 9.47 -10.18
N PRO A 25 -4.55 10.28 -9.18
CA PRO A 25 -5.58 11.30 -9.39
C PRO A 25 -5.27 12.25 -10.55
N VAL A 26 -4.05 12.78 -10.59
CA VAL A 26 -3.61 13.76 -11.59
C VAL A 26 -3.54 13.11 -12.98
N LYS A 27 -3.02 11.88 -13.06
CA LYS A 27 -2.95 11.11 -14.31
C LYS A 27 -4.32 10.67 -14.83
N ALA A 28 -5.31 10.51 -13.95
CA ALA A 28 -6.66 10.11 -14.31
C ALA A 28 -7.51 11.26 -14.86
N VAL A 29 -7.20 12.53 -14.54
CA VAL A 29 -7.92 13.71 -15.04
C VAL A 29 -8.06 13.72 -16.58
N PRO A 30 -6.97 13.57 -17.39
CA PRO A 30 -7.11 13.58 -18.85
C PRO A 30 -7.83 12.34 -19.40
N VAL A 31 -7.97 11.26 -18.62
CA VAL A 31 -8.59 10.00 -19.06
C VAL A 31 -10.10 10.01 -18.85
N SER A 32 -10.55 10.41 -17.66
CA SER A 32 -11.96 10.33 -17.25
C SER A 32 -12.39 11.60 -16.48
N PRO A 33 -12.31 12.80 -17.09
CA PRO A 33 -12.48 14.07 -16.38
C PRO A 33 -13.85 14.21 -15.71
N ALA A 34 -14.92 13.72 -16.37
CA ALA A 34 -16.29 13.81 -15.88
C ALA A 34 -16.52 13.10 -14.53
N VAL A 35 -15.72 12.07 -14.21
CA VAL A 35 -15.82 11.35 -12.93
C VAL A 35 -14.71 11.77 -11.98
N VAL A 36 -13.47 11.91 -12.47
CA VAL A 36 -12.29 12.18 -11.65
C VAL A 36 -12.31 13.60 -11.07
N VAL A 37 -12.71 14.61 -11.84
CA VAL A 37 -12.73 16.01 -11.37
C VAL A 37 -13.73 16.19 -10.22
N PRO A 38 -14.98 15.70 -10.29
CA PRO A 38 -15.89 15.73 -9.14
C PRO A 38 -15.32 15.03 -7.89
N VAL A 39 -14.67 13.88 -8.05
CA VAL A 39 -14.04 13.15 -6.94
C VAL A 39 -12.97 14.01 -6.25
N ILE A 40 -12.06 14.62 -7.03
CA ILE A 40 -11.02 15.51 -6.50
C ILE A 40 -11.63 16.77 -5.87
N ALA A 41 -12.64 17.37 -6.49
CA ALA A 41 -13.31 18.56 -5.99
C ALA A 41 -14.02 18.29 -4.65
N THR A 42 -14.77 17.20 -4.55
CA THR A 42 -15.43 16.78 -3.30
C THR A 42 -14.40 16.52 -2.20
N TRP A 43 -13.32 15.81 -2.52
CA TRP A 43 -12.23 15.61 -1.57
C TRP A 43 -11.66 16.95 -1.10
N LEU A 44 -11.34 17.87 -2.01
CA LEU A 44 -10.73 19.17 -1.68
C LEU A 44 -11.65 20.05 -0.81
N VAL A 45 -12.94 20.12 -1.15
CA VAL A 45 -13.94 20.87 -0.38
C VAL A 45 -14.04 20.28 1.03
N LEU A 46 -14.16 18.97 1.16
CA LEU A 46 -14.24 18.33 2.47
C LEU A 46 -12.92 18.35 3.23
N GLN A 47 -11.78 18.42 2.55
CA GLN A 47 -10.50 18.62 3.20
C GLN A 47 -10.46 19.94 3.98
N ARG A 48 -11.24 20.96 3.56
CA ARG A 48 -11.41 22.22 4.30
C ARG A 48 -12.39 22.12 5.46
N PHE A 49 -13.55 21.48 5.26
CA PHE A 49 -14.67 21.55 6.21
C PHE A 49 -14.79 20.34 7.13
N ALA A 50 -14.44 19.15 6.64
CA ALA A 50 -14.58 17.88 7.35
C ALA A 50 -13.53 16.84 6.88
N PRO A 51 -12.24 17.04 7.18
CA PRO A 51 -11.13 16.23 6.64
C PRO A 51 -11.31 14.72 6.84
N ARG A 52 -11.92 14.32 7.97
CA ARG A 52 -12.20 12.91 8.30
C ARG A 52 -13.14 12.22 7.31
N TRP A 53 -14.01 12.98 6.64
CA TRP A 53 -15.01 12.48 5.70
C TRP A 53 -14.60 12.64 4.23
N ALA A 54 -13.52 13.37 3.95
CA ALA A 54 -13.11 13.72 2.59
C ALA A 54 -12.90 12.50 1.69
N VAL A 55 -12.18 11.49 2.18
CA VAL A 55 -11.91 10.26 1.42
C VAL A 55 -13.18 9.42 1.24
N LEU A 56 -14.01 9.29 2.28
CA LEU A 56 -15.26 8.52 2.21
C LEU A 56 -16.25 9.14 1.21
N ALA A 57 -16.39 10.46 1.22
CA ALA A 57 -17.23 11.17 0.27
C ALA A 57 -16.66 11.13 -1.15
N ALA A 58 -15.34 11.24 -1.32
CA ALA A 58 -14.69 11.06 -2.62
C ALA A 58 -14.93 9.66 -3.19
N PHE A 59 -14.86 8.62 -2.35
CA PHE A 59 -15.23 7.25 -2.72
C PHE A 59 -16.71 7.14 -3.12
N ALA A 60 -17.62 7.78 -2.38
CA ALA A 60 -19.04 7.78 -2.71
C ALA A 60 -19.30 8.46 -4.07
N VAL A 61 -18.68 9.60 -4.34
CA VAL A 61 -18.78 10.29 -5.64
C VAL A 61 -18.18 9.45 -6.76
N ALA A 62 -17.06 8.76 -6.51
CA ALA A 62 -16.45 7.83 -7.46
C ALA A 62 -17.40 6.67 -7.80
N ALA A 63 -18.04 6.06 -6.79
CA ALA A 63 -18.99 4.98 -6.97
C ALA A 63 -20.24 5.43 -7.75
N VAL A 64 -20.79 6.61 -7.43
CA VAL A 64 -21.92 7.20 -8.16
C VAL A 64 -21.52 7.50 -9.60
N GLY A 65 -20.37 8.14 -9.83
CA GLY A 65 -19.88 8.45 -11.18
C GLY A 65 -19.64 7.19 -12.01
N ALA A 66 -19.07 6.13 -11.43
CA ALA A 66 -18.92 4.84 -12.09
C ALA A 66 -20.29 4.22 -12.43
N GLY A 67 -21.26 4.29 -11.51
CA GLY A 67 -22.62 3.80 -11.76
C GLY A 67 -23.32 4.52 -12.90
N ILE A 68 -23.18 5.84 -12.98
CA ILE A 68 -23.70 6.66 -14.09
C ILE A 68 -23.03 6.25 -15.41
N ASP A 69 -21.70 6.11 -15.45
CA ASP A 69 -20.97 5.72 -16.65
C ASP A 69 -21.39 4.33 -17.18
N ILE A 70 -21.54 3.36 -16.26
CA ILE A 70 -22.02 2.01 -16.56
C ILE A 70 -23.41 2.04 -17.17
N ALA A 71 -24.32 2.85 -16.58
CA ALA A 71 -25.70 2.98 -17.04
C ALA A 71 -25.78 3.63 -18.43
N VAL A 72 -25.04 4.72 -18.66
CA VAL A 72 -25.03 5.45 -19.94
C VAL A 72 -24.39 4.62 -21.05
N THR A 73 -23.34 3.86 -20.75
CA THR A 73 -22.62 3.04 -21.73
C THR A 73 -23.29 1.66 -21.95
N HIS A 74 -24.38 1.37 -21.24
CA HIS A 74 -25.05 0.06 -21.24
C HIS A 74 -24.11 -1.13 -21.00
N ARG A 75 -23.10 -0.94 -20.14
CA ARG A 75 -22.19 -2.04 -19.76
C ARG A 75 -22.98 -3.06 -18.94
N ARG A 76 -22.93 -4.33 -19.37
CA ARG A 76 -23.55 -5.42 -18.62
C ARG A 76 -22.69 -5.72 -17.38
N LEU A 77 -23.32 -5.63 -16.22
CA LEU A 77 -22.75 -6.16 -14.99
C LEU A 77 -23.12 -7.64 -14.89
N ASP A 78 -22.12 -8.49 -14.68
CA ASP A 78 -22.37 -9.88 -14.33
C ASP A 78 -22.81 -9.94 -12.86
N VAL A 79 -24.12 -9.84 -12.65
CA VAL A 79 -24.74 -9.88 -11.31
C VAL A 79 -24.52 -11.24 -10.65
N ALA A 80 -24.43 -12.32 -11.43
CA ALA A 80 -24.13 -13.65 -10.89
C ALA A 80 -22.70 -13.70 -10.34
N GLY A 81 -21.75 -13.06 -11.01
CA GLY A 81 -20.38 -12.89 -10.55
C GLY A 81 -20.21 -11.99 -9.32
N MET A 82 -21.24 -11.23 -8.91
CA MET A 82 -21.16 -10.36 -7.72
C MET A 82 -21.25 -11.15 -6.41
N VAL A 83 -21.82 -12.36 -6.42
CA VAL A 83 -21.95 -13.21 -5.24
C VAL A 83 -20.65 -14.01 -5.07
N PRO A 84 -19.86 -13.78 -4.01
CA PRO A 84 -18.68 -14.60 -3.78
C PRO A 84 -19.11 -16.03 -3.43
N HIS A 85 -18.40 -17.01 -3.99
CA HIS A 85 -18.53 -18.41 -3.61
C HIS A 85 -17.23 -18.86 -2.94
N VAL A 86 -17.36 -19.76 -1.97
CA VAL A 86 -16.21 -20.37 -1.32
C VAL A 86 -15.84 -21.61 -2.12
N GLU A 87 -14.67 -21.57 -2.76
CA GLU A 87 -14.09 -22.73 -3.42
C GLU A 87 -13.04 -23.37 -2.52
N TRP A 88 -13.13 -24.69 -2.36
CA TRP A 88 -12.13 -25.45 -1.64
C TRP A 88 -11.03 -25.90 -2.60
N THR A 89 -9.83 -25.35 -2.42
CA THR A 89 -8.67 -25.64 -3.26
C THR A 89 -7.76 -26.63 -2.55
N VAL A 90 -7.71 -27.88 -3.03
CA VAL A 90 -6.80 -28.89 -2.48
C VAL A 90 -5.35 -28.54 -2.86
N PRO A 91 -4.43 -28.31 -1.91
CA PRO A 91 -3.04 -28.03 -2.23
C PRO A 91 -2.36 -29.28 -2.77
N HIS A 92 -1.68 -29.15 -3.92
CA HIS A 92 -0.89 -30.23 -4.52
C HIS A 92 0.59 -29.94 -4.36
N TRP A 93 1.35 -30.93 -3.91
CA TRP A 93 2.79 -30.80 -3.75
C TRP A 93 3.52 -31.06 -5.08
N SER A 94 4.43 -30.17 -5.47
CA SER A 94 5.41 -30.48 -6.52
C SER A 94 6.75 -29.81 -6.26
N TRP A 95 7.84 -30.54 -6.53
CA TRP A 95 9.19 -30.02 -6.41
C TRP A 95 9.46 -28.90 -7.42
N GLN A 96 8.87 -29.00 -8.61
CA GLN A 96 8.96 -28.00 -9.66
C GLN A 96 8.32 -26.68 -9.22
N ALA A 97 7.12 -26.70 -8.62
CA ALA A 97 6.48 -25.49 -8.10
C ALA A 97 7.20 -24.96 -6.85
N LEU A 98 7.71 -25.82 -5.98
CA LEU A 98 8.47 -25.39 -4.81
C LEU A 98 9.72 -24.60 -5.22
N ILE A 99 10.53 -25.18 -6.12
CA ILE A 99 11.80 -24.58 -6.54
C ILE A 99 11.57 -23.44 -7.53
N GLY A 100 10.67 -23.62 -8.50
CA GLY A 100 10.43 -22.66 -9.58
C GLY A 100 9.51 -21.50 -9.23
N VAL A 101 8.68 -21.62 -8.19
CA VAL A 101 7.68 -20.59 -7.84
C VAL A 101 7.76 -20.21 -6.37
N ALA A 102 7.65 -21.16 -5.44
CA ALA A 102 7.51 -20.84 -4.01
C ALA A 102 8.78 -20.19 -3.44
N ILE A 103 9.97 -20.73 -3.71
CA ILE A 103 11.24 -20.15 -3.24
C ILE A 103 11.46 -18.75 -3.81
N PRO A 104 11.35 -18.51 -5.15
CA PRO A 104 11.44 -17.16 -5.70
C PRO A 104 10.44 -16.18 -5.10
N LEU A 105 9.15 -16.55 -5.01
CA LEU A 105 8.12 -15.69 -4.43
C LEU A 105 8.36 -15.40 -2.95
N TYR A 106 8.84 -16.39 -2.18
CA TYR A 106 9.24 -16.18 -0.79
C TYR A 106 10.38 -15.16 -0.70
N ILE A 107 11.45 -15.30 -1.49
CA ILE A 107 12.57 -14.36 -1.50
C ILE A 107 12.09 -12.96 -1.86
N VAL A 108 11.30 -12.83 -2.93
CA VAL A 108 10.74 -11.55 -3.37
C VAL A 108 9.84 -10.95 -2.29
N THR A 109 9.00 -11.75 -1.63
CA THR A 109 8.12 -11.28 -0.55
C THR A 109 8.92 -10.81 0.66
N MET A 110 9.96 -11.55 1.05
CA MET A 110 10.84 -11.16 2.15
C MET A 110 11.56 -9.85 1.85
N ALA A 111 12.13 -9.74 0.65
CA ALA A 111 12.87 -8.57 0.21
C ALA A 111 11.97 -7.34 0.03
N ALA A 112 10.84 -7.47 -0.68
CA ALA A 112 10.02 -6.34 -1.08
C ALA A 112 8.99 -5.92 -0.02
N GLN A 113 8.50 -6.84 0.81
CA GLN A 113 7.40 -6.56 1.74
C GLN A 113 7.85 -6.65 3.20
N ASN A 114 8.39 -7.78 3.64
CA ASN A 114 8.65 -8.00 5.07
C ASN A 114 9.79 -7.11 5.60
N ILE A 115 10.91 -7.00 4.88
CA ILE A 115 12.01 -6.12 5.27
C ILE A 115 11.58 -4.65 5.27
N PRO A 116 11.07 -4.08 4.15
CA PRO A 116 10.50 -2.73 4.12
C PRO A 116 9.43 -2.47 5.18
N GLY A 117 8.49 -3.41 5.37
CA GLY A 117 7.43 -3.30 6.36
C GLY A 117 7.96 -3.16 7.78
N THR A 118 8.98 -3.94 8.14
CA THR A 118 9.64 -3.78 9.45
C THR A 118 10.41 -2.48 9.59
N ALA A 119 11.08 -2.02 8.52
CA ALA A 119 11.79 -0.75 8.49
C ALA A 119 10.82 0.41 8.73
N VAL A 120 9.67 0.40 8.05
CA VAL A 120 8.60 1.39 8.22
C VAL A 120 8.07 1.40 9.64
N MET A 121 7.77 0.25 10.24
CA MET A 121 7.29 0.20 11.63
C MET A 121 8.28 0.78 12.62
N GLN A 122 9.60 0.57 12.42
CA GLN A 122 10.64 1.16 13.26
C GLN A 122 10.64 2.70 13.20
N THR A 123 10.24 3.31 12.08
CA THR A 123 10.16 4.79 11.97
C THR A 123 9.06 5.42 12.82
N PHE A 124 8.10 4.60 13.27
CA PHE A 124 7.03 4.99 14.19
C PHE A 124 7.28 4.45 15.61
N ASP A 125 8.53 4.08 15.93
CA ASP A 125 8.96 3.51 17.21
C ASP A 125 8.31 2.16 17.57
N TYR A 126 7.73 1.45 16.59
CA TYR A 126 7.22 0.10 16.79
C TYR A 126 8.26 -0.96 16.43
N ARG A 127 8.64 -1.75 17.43
CA ARG A 127 9.47 -2.94 17.22
C ARG A 127 8.61 -4.13 16.82
N VAL A 128 8.73 -4.53 15.55
CA VAL A 128 8.07 -5.75 15.07
C VAL A 128 8.73 -6.98 15.68
N PRO A 129 7.97 -7.86 16.38
CA PRO A 129 8.50 -9.12 16.88
C PRO A 129 8.70 -10.10 15.71
N TRP A 130 9.83 -10.01 15.03
CA TRP A 130 10.12 -10.68 13.75
C TRP A 130 9.69 -12.15 13.72
N ARG A 131 10.15 -12.96 14.69
CA ARG A 131 9.83 -14.38 14.75
C ARG A 131 8.32 -14.63 14.82
N ALA A 132 7.64 -13.95 15.75
CA ALA A 132 6.19 -14.11 15.92
C ALA A 132 5.43 -13.64 14.67
N ALA A 133 5.81 -12.50 14.08
CA ALA A 133 5.20 -11.99 12.86
C ALA A 133 5.32 -12.99 11.69
N MET A 134 6.53 -13.52 11.45
CA MET A 134 6.76 -14.51 10.39
C MET A 134 6.01 -15.83 10.65
N THR A 135 5.92 -16.27 11.90
CA THR A 135 5.15 -17.46 12.26
C THR A 135 3.66 -17.26 11.98
N VAL A 136 3.07 -16.13 12.39
CA VAL A 136 1.64 -15.84 12.17
C VAL A 136 1.33 -15.74 10.69
N THR A 137 2.13 -15.01 9.91
CA THR A 137 1.90 -14.88 8.46
C THR A 137 2.13 -16.21 7.73
N GLY A 138 3.09 -17.03 8.19
CA GLY A 138 3.33 -18.38 7.67
C GLY A 138 2.17 -19.34 7.92
N ILE A 139 1.69 -19.42 9.16
CA ILE A 139 0.49 -20.20 9.52
C ILE A 139 -0.71 -19.71 8.70
N GLY A 140 -0.90 -18.39 8.62
CA GLY A 140 -1.96 -17.79 7.81
C GLY A 140 -1.86 -18.17 6.33
N THR A 141 -0.66 -18.25 5.77
CA THR A 141 -0.45 -18.69 4.37
C THR A 141 -0.83 -20.15 4.18
N VAL A 142 -0.43 -21.03 5.10
CA VAL A 142 -0.80 -22.45 5.05
C VAL A 142 -2.32 -22.61 5.14
N LEU A 143 -2.96 -21.93 6.09
CA LEU A 143 -4.41 -21.97 6.25
C LEU A 143 -5.13 -21.34 5.06
N GLY A 144 -4.61 -20.24 4.50
CA GLY A 144 -5.19 -19.56 3.34
C GLY A 144 -5.08 -20.37 2.06
N SER A 145 -4.06 -21.23 1.94
CA SER A 145 -3.82 -22.02 0.73
C SER A 145 -4.99 -22.94 0.35
N VAL A 146 -5.74 -23.45 1.34
CA VAL A 146 -6.92 -24.32 1.10
C VAL A 146 -8.12 -23.58 0.50
N ALA A 147 -8.10 -22.26 0.52
CA ALA A 147 -9.10 -21.38 -0.08
C ALA A 147 -8.53 -20.63 -1.30
N GLY A 148 -7.45 -21.14 -1.91
CA GLY A 148 -6.77 -20.48 -3.05
C GLY A 148 -5.94 -19.24 -2.67
N GLY A 149 -5.71 -19.02 -1.38
CA GLY A 149 -4.90 -17.91 -0.87
C GLY A 149 -3.42 -18.03 -1.24
N HIS A 150 -2.80 -16.87 -1.48
CA HIS A 150 -1.37 -16.75 -1.76
C HIS A 150 -0.59 -16.37 -0.49
N ALA A 151 0.70 -16.02 -0.63
CA ALA A 151 1.56 -15.64 0.48
C ALA A 151 1.00 -14.45 1.29
N ILE A 152 0.69 -14.70 2.56
CA ILE A 152 0.36 -13.66 3.55
C ILE A 152 1.66 -13.08 4.10
N ASN A 153 1.77 -11.75 4.14
CA ASN A 153 2.99 -11.03 4.53
C ASN A 153 2.65 -9.69 5.20
N LEU A 154 3.67 -8.94 5.63
CA LEU A 154 3.49 -7.60 6.18
C LEU A 154 3.08 -6.60 5.08
N ALA A 155 1.90 -6.01 5.23
CA ALA A 155 1.43 -4.94 4.35
C ALA A 155 2.07 -3.60 4.75
N ALA A 156 3.28 -3.31 4.23
CA ALA A 156 4.08 -2.15 4.62
C ALA A 156 3.33 -0.81 4.56
N ILE A 157 2.54 -0.58 3.49
CA ILE A 157 1.76 0.66 3.30
C ILE A 157 0.63 0.75 4.35
N SER A 158 -0.19 -0.29 4.48
CA SER A 158 -1.30 -0.30 5.45
C SER A 158 -0.80 -0.23 6.90
N ALA A 159 0.34 -0.85 7.19
CA ALA A 159 1.02 -0.76 8.46
C ALA A 159 1.47 0.69 8.73
N ALA A 160 2.05 1.38 7.74
CA ALA A 160 2.40 2.79 7.85
C ALA A 160 1.20 3.67 8.17
N LEU A 161 0.08 3.47 7.47
CA LEU A 161 -1.17 4.21 7.69
C LEU A 161 -1.69 4.02 9.11
N SER A 162 -1.70 2.78 9.59
CA SER A 162 -2.18 2.44 10.93
C SER A 162 -1.22 2.93 12.02
N ALA A 163 0.09 2.94 11.75
CA ALA A 163 1.12 3.38 12.69
C ALA A 163 1.31 4.91 12.71
N ALA A 164 0.79 5.64 11.74
CA ALA A 164 0.97 7.08 11.63
C ALA A 164 0.25 7.88 12.75
N PRO A 165 0.75 9.08 13.11
CA PRO A 165 0.10 9.96 14.10
C PRO A 165 -1.33 10.37 13.75
N SER A 166 -1.71 10.32 12.47
CA SER A 166 -3.07 10.57 12.00
C SER A 166 -4.08 9.51 12.45
N ALA A 167 -3.64 8.29 12.76
CA ALA A 167 -4.52 7.21 13.22
C ALA A 167 -4.99 7.42 14.67
N HIS A 168 -4.07 7.79 15.57
CA HIS A 168 -4.38 8.13 16.95
C HIS A 168 -3.22 8.94 17.59
N PRO A 169 -3.49 9.95 18.44
CA PRO A 169 -2.45 10.73 19.12
C PRO A 169 -1.54 9.85 19.99
N ASP A 170 -2.14 8.99 20.83
CA ASP A 170 -1.42 8.01 21.65
C ASP A 170 -0.92 6.82 20.80
N PRO A 171 0.42 6.61 20.68
CA PRO A 171 1.00 5.47 19.97
C PRO A 171 0.54 4.11 20.53
N ARG A 172 0.22 4.01 21.82
CA ARG A 172 -0.22 2.74 22.43
C ARG A 172 -1.62 2.32 22.00
N ARG A 173 -2.39 3.21 21.35
CA ARG A 173 -3.76 2.96 20.90
C ARG A 173 -3.90 2.82 19.38
N ARG A 174 -2.83 3.05 18.61
CA ARG A 174 -2.85 2.96 17.14
C ARG A 174 -3.16 1.55 16.61
N TRP A 175 -2.95 0.51 17.43
CA TRP A 175 -3.35 -0.87 17.08
C TRP A 175 -4.86 -1.00 16.80
N ILE A 176 -5.69 -0.12 17.35
CA ILE A 176 -7.14 -0.11 17.09
C ILE A 176 -7.40 0.13 15.60
N ALA A 177 -6.62 1.02 14.95
CA ALA A 177 -6.74 1.26 13.52
C ALA A 177 -6.40 -0.01 12.71
N ALA A 178 -5.32 -0.71 13.06
CA ALA A 178 -4.95 -1.96 12.41
C ALA A 178 -5.99 -3.07 12.63
N PHE A 179 -6.51 -3.21 13.85
CA PHE A 179 -7.51 -4.22 14.20
C PHE A 179 -8.84 -3.96 13.49
N THR A 180 -9.34 -2.72 13.56
CA THR A 180 -10.58 -2.32 12.88
C THR A 180 -10.46 -2.42 11.37
N ALA A 181 -9.31 -2.08 10.78
CA ALA A 181 -9.04 -2.29 9.36
C ALA A 181 -9.08 -3.78 9.00
N GLY A 182 -8.48 -4.66 9.82
CA GLY A 182 -8.54 -6.11 9.63
C GLY A 182 -9.96 -6.65 9.66
N CYS A 183 -10.76 -6.28 10.65
CA CYS A 183 -12.19 -6.64 10.71
C CYS A 183 -12.96 -6.09 9.51
N SER A 184 -12.69 -4.85 9.10
CA SER A 184 -13.33 -4.23 7.94
C SER A 184 -12.97 -4.96 6.65
N TYR A 185 -11.73 -5.43 6.49
CA TYR A 185 -11.33 -6.25 5.35
C TYR A 185 -12.05 -7.59 5.30
N LEU A 186 -12.33 -8.23 6.44
CA LEU A 186 -13.15 -9.46 6.47
C LEU A 186 -14.59 -9.19 6.01
N VAL A 187 -15.18 -8.07 6.41
CA VAL A 187 -16.52 -7.67 5.94
C VAL A 187 -16.49 -7.35 4.45
N LEU A 188 -15.50 -6.58 3.98
CA LEU A 188 -15.32 -6.26 2.56
C LEU A 188 -15.04 -7.50 1.71
N ALA A 189 -14.41 -8.54 2.27
CA ALA A 189 -14.19 -9.81 1.59
C ALA A 189 -15.52 -10.51 1.23
N LEU A 190 -16.58 -10.34 2.03
CA LEU A 190 -17.93 -10.82 1.70
C LEU A 190 -18.57 -10.08 0.52
N ALA A 191 -18.03 -8.91 0.16
CA ALA A 191 -18.41 -8.13 -1.01
C ALA A 191 -17.35 -8.20 -2.12
N SER A 192 -16.37 -9.11 -2.03
CA SER A 192 -15.24 -9.18 -2.97
C SER A 192 -15.67 -9.40 -4.42
N GLY A 193 -16.62 -10.31 -4.69
CA GLY A 193 -17.17 -10.52 -6.03
C GLY A 193 -17.77 -9.24 -6.61
N ALA A 194 -18.66 -8.58 -5.84
CA ALA A 194 -19.24 -7.29 -6.21
C ALA A 194 -18.18 -6.21 -6.45
N LEU A 195 -17.16 -6.13 -5.58
CA LEU A 195 -16.06 -5.17 -5.70
C LEU A 195 -15.25 -5.43 -6.98
N VAL A 196 -14.90 -6.68 -7.28
CA VAL A 196 -14.16 -7.07 -8.50
C VAL A 196 -14.96 -6.72 -9.75
N THR A 197 -16.25 -7.06 -9.79
CA THR A 197 -17.14 -6.73 -10.92
C THR A 197 -17.25 -5.22 -11.11
N LEU A 198 -17.37 -4.46 -10.01
CA LEU A 198 -17.42 -2.99 -10.07
C LEU A 198 -16.10 -2.39 -10.55
N VAL A 199 -14.96 -2.87 -10.04
CA VAL A 199 -13.62 -2.43 -10.45
C VAL A 199 -13.43 -2.66 -11.95
N ALA A 200 -13.82 -3.84 -12.44
CA ALA A 200 -13.72 -4.20 -13.85
C ALA A 200 -14.62 -3.34 -14.76
N ALA A 201 -15.76 -2.90 -14.24
CA ALA A 201 -16.72 -2.07 -14.95
C ALA A 201 -16.45 -0.56 -14.83
N ALA A 202 -15.70 -0.13 -13.81
CA ALA A 202 -15.45 1.28 -13.53
C ALA A 202 -14.60 1.96 -14.61
N PRO A 203 -14.77 3.27 -14.83
CA PRO A 203 -13.87 4.03 -15.69
C PRO A 203 -12.43 3.97 -15.19
N LYS A 204 -11.48 3.91 -16.13
CA LYS A 204 -10.04 3.85 -15.80
C LYS A 204 -9.64 5.04 -14.94
N GLY A 205 -8.88 4.77 -13.88
CA GLY A 205 -8.32 5.78 -12.99
C GLY A 205 -9.23 6.21 -11.84
N VAL A 206 -10.50 5.78 -11.79
CA VAL A 206 -11.45 6.21 -10.75
C VAL A 206 -11.07 5.66 -9.36
N LEU A 207 -10.78 4.37 -9.27
CA LEU A 207 -10.39 3.75 -7.99
C LEU A 207 -8.99 4.20 -7.55
N GLU A 208 -8.05 4.29 -8.49
CA GLU A 208 -6.70 4.76 -8.24
C GLU A 208 -6.69 6.23 -7.81
N THR A 209 -7.64 7.04 -8.29
CA THR A 209 -7.87 8.41 -7.81
C THR A 209 -8.22 8.41 -6.33
N VAL A 210 -9.23 7.64 -5.92
CA VAL A 210 -9.62 7.60 -4.50
C VAL A 210 -8.49 7.10 -3.61
N ALA A 211 -7.82 6.03 -4.04
CA ALA A 211 -6.67 5.47 -3.31
C ALA A 211 -5.53 6.50 -3.19
N GLY A 212 -5.20 7.20 -4.27
CA GLY A 212 -4.17 8.24 -4.28
C GLY A 212 -4.50 9.40 -3.34
N LEU A 213 -5.73 9.91 -3.37
CA LEU A 213 -6.19 10.98 -2.48
C LEU A 213 -6.10 10.59 -1.00
N ALA A 214 -6.40 9.34 -0.67
CA ALA A 214 -6.29 8.81 0.69
C ALA A 214 -4.85 8.76 1.22
N LEU A 215 -3.86 8.67 0.32
CA LEU A 215 -2.45 8.49 0.67
C LEU A 215 -1.66 9.82 0.73
N ILE A 216 -2.24 10.95 0.30
CA ILE A 216 -1.55 12.25 0.24
C ILE A 216 -0.98 12.66 1.61
N ALA A 217 -1.76 12.54 2.68
CA ALA A 217 -1.31 12.92 4.02
C ALA A 217 -0.12 12.07 4.50
N THR A 218 -0.13 10.78 4.17
CA THR A 218 0.95 9.84 4.52
C THR A 218 2.20 10.10 3.70
N LEU A 219 2.06 10.39 2.41
CA LEU A 219 3.17 10.83 1.56
C LEU A 219 3.80 12.11 2.11
N ALA A 220 2.99 13.11 2.46
CA ALA A 220 3.49 14.37 3.02
C ALA A 220 4.28 14.12 4.31
N GLY A 221 3.73 13.34 5.25
CA GLY A 221 4.43 12.98 6.49
C GLY A 221 5.75 12.23 6.24
N ALA A 222 5.77 11.29 5.30
CA ALA A 222 6.96 10.54 4.94
C ALA A 222 8.04 11.43 4.30
N LEU A 223 7.66 12.33 3.40
CA LEU A 223 8.58 13.31 2.79
C LEU A 223 9.17 14.25 3.84
N THR A 224 8.36 14.75 4.78
CA THR A 224 8.85 15.58 5.88
C THR A 224 9.87 14.81 6.71
N ALA A 225 9.52 13.61 7.19
CA ALA A 225 10.42 12.80 8.02
C ALA A 225 11.71 12.39 7.29
N ALA A 226 11.65 12.18 5.97
CA ALA A 226 12.80 11.82 5.15
C ALA A 226 13.79 13.00 4.96
N LEU A 227 13.29 14.23 4.83
CA LEU A 227 14.08 15.39 4.42
C LEU A 227 14.45 16.34 5.56
N THR A 228 13.81 16.23 6.73
CA THR A 228 14.14 17.05 7.90
C THR A 228 15.62 16.92 8.30
N PRO A 229 16.22 15.72 8.47
CA PRO A 229 17.61 15.58 8.89
C PRO A 229 18.58 16.06 7.79
N ALA A 230 19.34 17.12 8.06
CA ALA A 230 20.27 17.72 7.08
C ALA A 230 21.40 16.77 6.67
N THR A 231 21.85 15.93 7.60
CA THR A 231 23.07 15.12 7.52
C THR A 231 23.07 14.08 6.40
N HIS A 232 21.90 13.58 6.00
CA HIS A 232 21.78 12.47 5.03
C HIS A 232 20.75 12.73 3.92
N ARG A 233 20.43 14.00 3.63
CA ARG A 233 19.41 14.38 2.63
C ARG A 233 19.66 13.78 1.26
N THR A 234 20.92 13.73 0.81
CA THR A 234 21.25 13.16 -0.51
C THR A 234 20.92 11.67 -0.58
N ALA A 235 21.21 10.92 0.49
CA ALA A 235 20.88 9.50 0.57
C ALA A 235 19.36 9.28 0.61
N ALA A 236 18.63 10.11 1.37
CA ALA A 236 17.17 10.08 1.41
C ALA A 236 16.56 10.43 0.04
N ALA A 237 17.05 11.46 -0.64
CA ALA A 237 16.57 11.85 -1.97
C ALA A 237 16.78 10.75 -3.01
N LEU A 238 17.96 10.11 -3.04
CA LEU A 238 18.21 8.98 -3.94
C LEU A 238 17.33 7.77 -3.60
N THR A 239 17.14 7.47 -2.31
CA THR A 239 16.22 6.42 -1.86
C THR A 239 14.80 6.69 -2.39
N PHE A 240 14.32 7.92 -2.24
CA PHE A 240 13.02 8.34 -2.72
C PHE A 240 12.89 8.17 -4.23
N LEU A 241 13.88 8.62 -5.02
CA LEU A 241 13.87 8.50 -6.47
C LEU A 241 13.86 7.04 -6.94
N VAL A 242 14.69 6.18 -6.32
CA VAL A 242 14.73 4.75 -6.66
C VAL A 242 13.39 4.08 -6.32
N ALA A 243 12.80 4.36 -5.16
CA ALA A 243 11.51 3.80 -4.79
C ALA A 243 10.38 4.31 -5.72
N ALA A 244 10.39 5.61 -6.05
CA ALA A 244 9.40 6.24 -6.93
C ALA A 244 9.49 5.76 -8.38
N SER A 245 10.66 5.29 -8.83
CA SER A 245 10.86 4.78 -10.18
C SER A 245 9.98 3.56 -10.50
N GLY A 246 9.58 2.80 -9.48
CA GLY A 246 8.85 1.54 -9.66
C GLY A 246 9.66 0.42 -10.33
N VAL A 247 10.97 0.62 -10.55
CA VAL A 247 11.84 -0.35 -11.21
C VAL A 247 11.94 -1.64 -10.38
N SER A 248 11.73 -2.78 -11.03
CA SER A 248 12.03 -4.09 -10.46
C SER A 248 13.26 -4.67 -11.14
N LEU A 249 14.22 -5.14 -10.33
CA LEU A 249 15.42 -5.81 -10.79
C LEU A 249 15.45 -7.20 -10.14
N LEU A 250 15.72 -8.25 -10.94
CA LEU A 250 15.73 -9.65 -10.50
C LEU A 250 14.42 -10.11 -9.84
N GLY A 251 13.28 -9.53 -10.25
CA GLY A 251 11.97 -9.82 -9.66
C GLY A 251 11.73 -9.19 -8.27
N ILE A 252 12.69 -8.44 -7.74
CA ILE A 252 12.56 -7.74 -6.46
C ILE A 252 12.09 -6.30 -6.72
N GLY A 253 11.10 -5.84 -5.95
CA GLY A 253 10.48 -4.53 -6.13
C GLY A 253 11.37 -3.35 -5.73
N ALA A 254 11.02 -2.16 -6.25
CA ALA A 254 11.77 -0.91 -6.07
C ALA A 254 12.03 -0.53 -4.61
N ALA A 255 11.12 -0.87 -3.70
CA ALA A 255 11.25 -0.55 -2.27
C ALA A 255 12.53 -1.15 -1.65
N PHE A 256 12.85 -2.41 -1.97
CA PHE A 256 14.07 -3.05 -1.50
C PHE A 256 15.33 -2.39 -2.07
N TRP A 257 15.34 -2.17 -3.39
CA TRP A 257 16.48 -1.56 -4.08
C TRP A 257 16.70 -0.11 -3.63
N ALA A 258 15.63 0.61 -3.31
CA ALA A 258 15.69 1.93 -2.71
C ALA A 258 16.40 1.90 -1.36
N LEU A 259 16.02 0.99 -0.46
CA LEU A 259 16.72 0.82 0.82
C LEU A 259 18.19 0.47 0.61
N ALA A 260 18.49 -0.48 -0.27
CA ALA A 260 19.86 -0.90 -0.55
C ALA A 260 20.71 0.26 -1.08
N ALA A 261 20.21 0.99 -2.09
CA ALA A 261 20.88 2.16 -2.64
C ALA A 261 21.03 3.29 -1.61
N GLY A 262 19.99 3.57 -0.83
CA GLY A 262 20.00 4.57 0.23
C GLY A 262 21.03 4.29 1.32
N LEU A 263 21.08 3.05 1.80
CA LEU A 263 22.06 2.61 2.79
C LEU A 263 23.49 2.67 2.21
N LEU A 264 23.67 2.27 0.96
CA LEU A 264 24.94 2.33 0.26
C LEU A 264 25.44 3.78 0.15
N VAL A 265 24.61 4.69 -0.34
CA VAL A 265 24.94 6.12 -0.46
C VAL A 265 25.23 6.73 0.91
N ARG A 266 24.42 6.42 1.93
CA ARG A 266 24.63 6.90 3.29
C ARG A 266 25.95 6.40 3.90
N TRP A 267 26.38 5.20 3.52
CA TRP A 267 27.66 4.65 3.97
C TRP A 267 28.85 5.29 3.25
N PHE A 268 28.73 5.56 1.96
CA PHE A 268 29.80 6.15 1.15
C PHE A 268 29.96 7.66 1.33
N LEU A 269 28.86 8.41 1.49
CA LEU A 269 28.91 9.86 1.64
C LEU A 269 29.12 10.25 3.10
N PRO A 270 30.08 11.14 3.40
CA PRO A 270 30.21 11.68 4.74
C PRO A 270 28.93 12.44 5.14
N PRO A 271 28.59 12.44 6.44
CA PRO A 271 27.48 13.22 6.95
C PRO A 271 27.63 14.70 6.56
N ALA A 272 26.60 15.27 5.91
CA ALA A 272 26.61 16.68 5.56
C ALA A 272 26.72 17.53 6.84
N THR A 273 27.66 18.46 6.86
CA THR A 273 27.83 19.41 7.97
C THR A 273 26.58 20.31 8.04
N PRO A 274 25.95 20.44 9.23
CA PRO A 274 24.72 21.21 9.41
C PRO A 274 24.89 22.71 9.14
#